data_AF-A0A8T5XPE9-F1
#
_entry.id   AF-A0A8T5XPE9-F1
#
_cell.length_a   1.000
_cell.length_b   1.000
_cell.length_c   1.000
_cell.angle_alpha   90.00
_cell.angle_beta   90.00
_cell.angle_gamma   90.00
#
_symmetry.space_group_name_H-M   'P 1'
#
loop_
_entity.id
_entity.type
_entity.pdbx_description
1 polymer ?
#
loop_
_entity_poly.entity_id
_entity_poly.type
_entity_poly.pdbx_seq_one_letter_code
_entity_poly.pdbx_strand_id
1 'polypeptide(L)' 'MDEKYVVKTDNDYSKPMKRTEAINMVKQYADEGVSAYIISEDEAKRIKNSKSGFNKPKWS' A
#
# COMPACT_ATOMS: atom_id res chain seq x y z
N MET A 1 19.86 4.37 -0.82
CA MET A 1 19.03 3.93 0.32
C MET A 1 18.00 2.96 -0.23
N ASP A 2 17.83 1.80 0.37
CA ASP A 2 16.81 0.82 -0.05
C ASP A 2 15.42 1.36 0.32
N GLU A 3 14.72 1.92 -0.65
CA GLU A 3 13.33 2.33 -0.48
C GLU A 3 12.45 1.10 -0.21
N LYS A 4 11.73 1.12 0.91
CA LYS A 4 10.76 0.09 1.27
C LYS A 4 9.34 0.56 0.97
N TYR A 5 8.53 -0.40 0.57
CA TYR A 5 7.16 -0.21 0.14
C TYR A 5 6.22 -1.03 1.01
N VAL A 6 5.00 -0.54 1.17
CA VAL A 6 3.94 -1.19 1.94
C VAL A 6 2.72 -1.32 1.04
N VAL A 7 2.03 -2.46 1.13
CA VAL A 7 0.73 -2.67 0.49
C VAL A 7 -0.37 -2.32 1.48
N LYS A 8 -1.23 -1.38 1.12
CA LYS A 8 -2.42 -1.00 1.86
C LYS A 8 -3.65 -1.64 1.19
N THR A 9 -4.44 -2.38 1.95
CA THR A 9 -5.81 -2.78 1.59
C THR A 9 -6.81 -1.89 2.33
N ASP A 10 -8.11 -2.09 2.09
CA ASP A 10 -9.14 -1.32 2.82
C ASP A 10 -9.05 -1.54 4.35
N ASN A 11 -8.60 -2.72 4.77
CA ASN A 11 -8.61 -3.13 6.18
C ASN A 11 -7.24 -3.05 6.87
N ASP A 12 -6.12 -3.21 6.16
CA ASP A 12 -4.81 -3.30 6.82
C ASP A 12 -3.62 -2.90 5.92
N TYR A 13 -2.42 -2.97 6.48
CA TYR A 13 -1.13 -2.71 5.85
C TYR A 13 -0.23 -3.96 5.93
N SER A 14 0.51 -4.24 4.86
CA SER A 14 1.56 -5.24 4.88
C SER A 14 2.78 -4.77 5.68
N LYS A 15 3.73 -5.70 5.89
CA LYS A 15 5.08 -5.34 6.34
C LYS A 15 5.83 -4.58 5.22
N PRO A 16 6.79 -3.70 5.55
CA PRO A 16 7.66 -3.06 4.57
C PRO A 16 8.48 -4.09 3.78
N MET A 17 8.48 -3.98 2.46
CA MET A 17 9.09 -4.93 1.54
C MET A 17 9.71 -4.23 0.32
N LYS A 18 10.40 -4.98 -0.55
CA LYS A 18 10.94 -4.44 -1.80
C LYS A 18 9.81 -4.13 -2.79
N ARG A 19 10.08 -3.20 -3.71
CA ARG A 19 9.12 -2.81 -4.75
C ARG A 19 8.57 -3.99 -5.55
N THR A 20 9.43 -4.94 -5.92
CA THR A 20 9.05 -6.14 -6.68
C THR A 20 8.10 -7.04 -5.91
N GLU A 21 8.33 -7.21 -4.61
CA GLU A 21 7.46 -7.99 -3.72
C GLU A 21 6.09 -7.31 -3.59
N ALA A 22 6.06 -5.98 -3.42
CA ALA A 22 4.82 -5.21 -3.33
C ALA A 22 3.99 -5.30 -4.63
N ILE A 23 4.65 -5.26 -5.80
CA ILE A 23 3.98 -5.43 -7.11
C ILE A 23 3.34 -6.81 -7.21
N ASN A 24 4.07 -7.87 -6.85
CA ASN A 24 3.54 -9.23 -6.92
C ASN A 24 2.35 -9.42 -5.97
N MET A 25 2.43 -8.87 -4.76
CA MET A 25 1.36 -8.95 -3.77
C MET A 25 0.10 -8.21 -4.22
N VAL A 26 0.21 -7.00 -4.80
CA VAL A 26 -0.96 -6.28 -5.32
C VAL A 26 -1.61 -6.99 -6.50
N LYS A 27 -0.82 -7.63 -7.37
CA LYS A 27 -1.37 -8.45 -8.47
C LYS A 27 -2.18 -9.63 -7.92
N GLN A 28 -1.63 -10.35 -6.94
CA GLN A 28 -2.35 -11.45 -6.30
C GLN A 28 -3.66 -10.97 -5.66
N TYR A 29 -3.63 -9.83 -4.96
CA TYR A 29 -4.85 -9.26 -4.40
C TYR A 29 -5.86 -8.84 -5.47
N ALA A 30 -5.40 -8.30 -6.60
CA ALA A 30 -6.29 -8.00 -7.72
C ALA A 30 -6.96 -9.26 -8.30
N ASP A 31 -6.22 -10.36 -8.41
CA ASP A 31 -6.76 -11.66 -8.84
C ASP A 31 -7.79 -12.21 -7.85
N GLU A 32 -7.62 -11.93 -6.56
CA GLU A 32 -8.58 -12.25 -5.48
C GLU A 32 -9.74 -11.24 -5.34
N GLY A 33 -9.80 -10.21 -6.21
CA GLY A 33 -10.83 -9.16 -6.18
C GLY A 33 -10.66 -8.13 -5.06
N VAL A 34 -9.51 -8.09 -4.40
CA VAL A 34 -9.17 -7.18 -3.31
C VAL A 34 -8.52 -5.90 -3.84
N SER A 35 -9.08 -4.75 -3.49
CA SER A 35 -8.46 -3.46 -3.78
C SER A 35 -7.23 -3.24 -2.89
N ALA A 36 -6.05 -3.21 -3.50
CA ALA A 36 -4.78 -2.98 -2.81
C ALA A 36 -3.95 -1.87 -3.48
N TYR A 37 -3.20 -1.11 -2.69
CA TYR A 37 -2.39 0.03 -3.12
C TYR A 37 -0.96 -0.10 -2.62
N ILE A 38 0.02 0.18 -3.48
CA ILE A 38 1.41 0.29 -3.06
C ILE A 38 1.66 1.72 -2.61
N ILE A 39 2.18 1.89 -1.41
CA ILE A 39 2.58 3.18 -0.83
C ILE A 39 4.01 3.08 -0.29
N SER A 40 4.67 4.23 -0.12
CA SER A 40 5.97 4.27 0.56
C SER A 40 5.81 3.98 2.06
N GLU A 41 6.89 3.53 2.71
CA GLU A 41 6.89 3.35 4.16
C GLU A 41 6.54 4.66 4.91
N ASP A 42 7.03 5.80 4.41
CA ASP A 42 6.76 7.11 5.01
C ASP A 42 5.29 7.51 4.87
N GLU A 43 4.65 7.20 3.73
CA GLU A 43 3.22 7.41 3.55
C GLU A 43 2.40 6.51 4.49
N ALA A 44 2.82 5.25 4.67
CA ALA A 44 2.18 4.36 5.63
C ALA A 44 2.26 4.91 7.07
N LYS A 45 3.42 5.46 7.46
CA LYS A 45 3.60 6.14 8.76
C LYS A 45 2.74 7.40 8.86
N ARG A 46 2.68 8.21 7.80
CA ARG A 46 1.85 9.42 7.74
C ARG A 46 0.37 9.09 7.97
N ILE A 47 -0.15 8.07 7.29
CA ILE A 47 -1.57 7.68 7.43
C ILE A 47 -1.85 7.13 8.82
N LYS A 48 -0.95 6.31 9.40
CA LYS A 48 -1.11 5.77 10.76
C LYS A 48 -1.07 6.85 11.85
N ASN A 49 -0.25 7.88 11.66
CA ASN A 49 -0.02 8.93 12.66
C ASN A 49 -0.89 10.17 12.47
N SER A 50 -1.53 10.34 11.32
CA SER A 50 -2.37 11.51 11.04
C SER A 50 -3.86 11.16 11.14
N LYS A 51 -4.68 12.15 11.54
CA LYS A 51 -6.15 12.05 11.43
C LYS A 51 -6.63 12.11 9.97
N SER A 52 -5.74 12.45 9.02
CA SER A 52 -6.05 12.44 7.59
C SER A 52 -5.86 11.03 7.05
N GLY A 53 -6.97 10.41 6.62
CA GLY A 53 -6.97 9.07 6.07
C GLY A 53 -6.16 8.91 4.78
N PHE A 54 -6.27 7.73 4.18
CA PHE A 54 -5.66 7.44 2.88
C PHE A 54 -6.43 8.11 1.75
N ASN A 55 -5.72 8.87 0.91
CA ASN A 55 -6.30 9.49 -0.27
C ASN A 55 -6.36 8.46 -1.41
N LYS A 56 -7.49 7.77 -1.52
CA LYS A 56 -7.71 6.79 -2.58
C LYS A 56 -7.63 7.48 -3.95
N PRO A 57 -6.71 7.04 -4.85
CA PRO A 57 -6.63 7.58 -6.20
C PRO A 57 -7.96 7.44 -6.93
N LYS A 58 -8.40 8.52 -7.59
CA LYS A 58 -9.57 8.51 -8.47
C LYS A 58 -9.07 8.56 -9.90
N TRP A 59 -9.46 7.57 -10.69
CA TRP A 59 -9.24 7.55 -12.13
C TRP A 59 -10.59 7.92 -12.75
N SER A 60 -10.69 9.15 -13.23
CA SER A 60 -11.81 9.66 -14.03
C SER A 60 -11.39 9.76 -15.47
#